data_AF-A0A529VRF7-F1
#
_entry.id   AF-A0A529VRF7-F1
#
_cell.length_a   1.000
_cell.length_b   1.000
_cell.length_c   1.000
_cell.angle_alpha   90.00
_cell.angle_beta   90.00
_cell.angle_gamma   90.00
#
_symmetry.space_group_name_H-M   'P 1'
#
loop_
_entity.id
_entity.type
_entity.pdbx_description
1 polymer ?
#
loop_
_entity_poly.entity_id
_entity_poly.type
_entity_poly.pdbx_seq_one_letter_code
_entity_poly.pdbx_strand_id
1 'polypeptide(L)'
;MELRMGSPAPAIKVENWLRGEPLTNFRPGKVYLVEFWATWCRPCVDAMPHLIELQEKYEGSGFEAVGVAACEQGPTADEARTNVDAWLTEKFPNLNYR
;
A
#
# COMPACT_ATOMS: atom_id res chain seq x y z
N MET A 1 -1.97 22.64 -0.82
CA MET A 1 -1.45 21.93 -2.02
C MET A 1 -2.52 20.97 -2.46
N GLU A 2 -3.02 21.09 -3.68
CA GLU A 2 -4.12 20.28 -4.22
C GLU A 2 -3.54 19.39 -5.33
N LEU A 3 -3.80 18.08 -5.27
CA LEU A 3 -3.33 17.16 -6.29
C LEU A 3 -4.28 17.20 -7.49
N ARG A 4 -3.71 17.42 -8.69
CA ARG A 4 -4.44 17.43 -9.96
C ARG A 4 -3.74 16.52 -10.96
N MET A 5 -4.46 16.08 -12.00
CA MET A 5 -3.85 15.36 -13.11
C MET A 5 -2.68 16.17 -13.69
N GLY A 6 -1.55 15.50 -13.94
CA GLY A 6 -0.30 16.13 -14.39
C GLY A 6 0.55 16.73 -13.26
N SER A 7 0.06 16.78 -12.02
CA SER A 7 0.90 17.18 -10.89
C SER A 7 2.00 16.14 -10.64
N PRO A 8 3.21 16.55 -10.25
CA PRO A 8 4.23 15.61 -9.81
C PRO A 8 3.71 14.85 -8.59
N ALA A 9 3.88 13.52 -8.60
CA ALA A 9 3.49 12.68 -7.48
C ALA A 9 4.29 13.10 -6.22
N PRO A 10 3.61 13.45 -5.11
CA PRO A 10 4.30 13.86 -3.89
C PRO A 10 5.01 12.66 -3.26
N ALA A 11 6.17 12.88 -2.66
CA ALA A 11 6.87 11.82 -1.93
C ALA A 11 5.97 11.18 -0.86
N ILE A 12 5.93 9.86 -0.81
CA ILE A 12 5.23 9.12 0.24
C ILE A 12 6.08 9.18 1.50
N LYS A 13 5.52 9.77 2.56
CA LYS A 13 6.11 9.79 3.89
C LYS A 13 5.21 8.99 4.81
N VAL A 14 5.72 7.85 5.25
CA VAL A 14 5.06 6.96 6.21
C VAL A 14 5.97 6.78 7.41
N GLU A 15 5.39 6.41 8.55
CA GLU A 15 6.14 6.13 9.77
C GLU A 15 6.99 4.85 9.63
N ASN A 16 6.40 3.80 9.05
CA ASN A 16 7.06 2.51 8.84
C ASN A 16 6.60 1.84 7.55
N TRP A 17 7.44 0.94 7.05
CA TRP A 17 7.11 -0.03 6.00
C TRP A 17 6.92 -1.41 6.64
N LEU A 18 5.80 -2.06 6.35
CA LEU A 18 5.45 -3.37 6.90
C LEU A 18 5.85 -4.52 5.98
N ARG A 19 5.68 -4.33 4.67
CA ARG A 19 5.96 -5.32 3.64
C ARG A 19 6.80 -4.67 2.54
N GLY A 20 7.68 -5.46 1.93
CA GLY A 20 8.60 -5.00 0.89
C GLY A 20 9.60 -3.93 1.34
N GLU A 21 10.41 -3.48 0.40
CA GLU A 21 11.38 -2.41 0.59
C GLU A 21 10.75 -1.01 0.70
N PRO A 22 11.34 -0.06 1.44
CA PRO A 22 10.88 1.32 1.45
C PRO A 22 10.85 1.96 0.06
N LEU A 23 9.73 2.59 -0.32
CA LEU A 23 9.68 3.41 -1.54
C LEU A 23 10.31 4.78 -1.28
N THR A 24 11.54 4.97 -1.77
CA THR A 24 12.29 6.22 -1.58
C THR A 24 12.00 7.29 -2.63
N ASN A 25 11.64 6.87 -3.86
CA ASN A 25 11.26 7.77 -4.94
C ASN A 25 10.38 7.07 -5.99
N PHE A 26 9.62 7.86 -6.74
CA PHE A 26 8.95 7.40 -7.96
C PHE A 26 9.93 7.46 -9.13
N ARG A 27 10.13 6.32 -9.79
CA ARG A 27 11.00 6.21 -10.96
C ARG A 27 10.26 6.50 -12.27
N PRO A 28 10.84 7.30 -13.19
CA PRO A 28 10.29 7.46 -14.54
C PRO A 28 10.15 6.11 -15.26
N GLY A 29 9.14 5.98 -16.11
CA GLY A 29 8.88 4.76 -16.88
C GLY A 29 8.23 3.62 -16.07
N LYS A 30 8.00 3.81 -14.77
CA LYS A 30 7.17 2.92 -13.95
C LYS A 30 5.80 3.53 -13.68
N VAL A 31 4.81 2.65 -13.56
CA VAL A 31 3.45 3.00 -13.14
C VAL A 31 3.26 2.54 -11.70
N TYR A 32 2.89 3.46 -10.83
CA TYR A 32 2.61 3.16 -9.42
C TYR A 32 1.12 3.32 -9.16
N LEU A 33 0.52 2.33 -8.50
CA LEU A 33 -0.84 2.43 -7.97
C LEU A 33 -0.75 2.54 -6.45
N VAL A 34 -1.13 3.69 -5.91
CA VAL A 34 -1.10 3.94 -4.47
C VAL A 34 -2.52 3.82 -3.92
N GLU A 35 -2.76 2.78 -3.13
CA GLU A 35 -4.04 2.50 -2.49
C GLU A 35 -3.97 2.89 -1.02
N PHE A 36 -4.77 3.85 -0.59
CA PHE A 36 -4.92 4.19 0.83
C PHE A 36 -6.04 3.36 1.42
N TRP A 37 -5.74 2.53 2.41
CA TRP A 37 -6.66 1.54 2.95
C TRP A 37 -6.62 1.49 4.48
N ALA A 38 -7.56 0.76 5.07
CA ALA A 38 -7.56 0.45 6.49
C ALA A 38 -8.18 -0.94 6.73
N THR A 39 -7.80 -1.61 7.81
CA THR A 39 -8.30 -2.94 8.22
C THR A 39 -9.81 -2.96 8.39
N TRP A 40 -10.41 -1.83 8.79
CA TRP A 40 -11.85 -1.66 8.94
C TRP A 40 -12.55 -1.18 7.66
N CYS A 41 -11.81 -0.76 6.63
CA CYS A 41 -12.36 -0.31 5.36
C CYS A 41 -12.71 -1.51 4.48
N ARG A 42 -13.91 -2.08 4.66
CA ARG A 42 -14.38 -3.24 3.89
C ARG A 42 -14.20 -3.14 2.37
N PRO A 43 -14.61 -2.06 1.67
CA PRO A 43 -14.40 -1.98 0.23
C PRO A 43 -12.91 -1.93 -0.15
N CYS A 44 -12.05 -1.36 0.70
CA CYS A 44 -10.60 -1.38 0.47
C CYS A 44 -10.05 -2.81 0.58
N VAL A 45 -10.48 -3.56 1.61
CA VAL A 45 -10.09 -4.95 1.82
C VAL A 45 -10.54 -5.84 0.66
N ASP A 46 -11.76 -5.64 0.16
CA ASP A 46 -12.29 -6.37 -0.99
C ASP A 46 -11.52 -6.04 -2.30
N ALA A 47 -10.84 -4.89 -2.37
CA ALA A 47 -10.00 -4.51 -3.52
C ALA A 47 -8.60 -5.14 -3.49
N MET A 48 -8.08 -5.50 -2.31
CA MET A 48 -6.71 -6.02 -2.15
C MET A 48 -6.41 -7.27 -3.02
N PRO A 49 -7.30 -8.29 -3.12
CA PRO A 49 -7.07 -9.42 -4.01
C PRO A 49 -6.87 -9.01 -5.48
N HIS A 50 -7.63 -8.01 -5.94
CA HIS A 50 -7.50 -7.49 -7.30
C HIS A 50 -6.16 -6.76 -7.50
N LEU A 51 -5.65 -6.10 -6.47
CA LEU A 51 -4.32 -5.49 -6.50
C LEU A 51 -3.20 -6.54 -6.56
N ILE A 52 -3.35 -7.65 -5.82
CA ILE A 52 -2.44 -8.80 -5.89
C ILE A 52 -2.41 -9.36 -7.31
N GLU A 53 -3.57 -9.62 -7.91
CA GLU A 53 -3.69 -10.11 -9.29
C GLU A 53 -3.09 -9.12 -10.30
N LEU A 54 -3.29 -7.82 -10.08
CA LEU A 54 -2.76 -6.77 -10.95
C LEU A 54 -1.23 -6.69 -10.88
N GLN A 55 -0.67 -6.81 -9.67
CA GLN A 55 0.77 -6.84 -9.42
C GLN A 55 1.42 -8.04 -10.12
N GLU A 56 0.81 -9.23 -10.02
CA GLU A 56 1.24 -10.45 -10.72
C GLU A 56 1.16 -10.29 -12.24
N LYS A 57 0.01 -9.80 -12.74
CA LYS A 57 -0.23 -9.66 -14.18
C LYS A 57 0.77 -8.74 -14.87
N TYR A 58 1.19 -7.68 -14.20
CA TYR A 58 2.12 -6.69 -14.74
C TYR A 58 3.52 -6.77 -14.13
N GLU A 59 3.85 -7.91 -13.51
CA GLU A 59 5.21 -8.19 -13.04
C GLU A 59 6.20 -8.05 -14.21
N GLY A 60 7.35 -7.42 -13.94
CA GLY A 60 8.37 -7.13 -14.96
C GLY A 60 8.02 -6.03 -15.97
N SER A 61 6.76 -5.56 -16.03
CA SER A 61 6.31 -4.53 -16.98
C SER A 61 6.44 -3.08 -16.46
N GLY A 62 7.04 -2.91 -15.27
CA GLY A 62 7.21 -1.60 -14.64
C GLY A 62 6.02 -1.14 -13.81
N PHE A 63 5.06 -2.02 -13.50
CA PHE A 63 3.96 -1.75 -12.57
C PHE A 63 4.36 -2.06 -11.12
N GLU A 64 3.87 -1.26 -10.18
CA GLU A 64 4.11 -1.44 -8.74
C GLU A 64 2.92 -0.92 -7.91
N ALA A 65 2.23 -1.82 -7.22
CA ALA A 65 1.21 -1.47 -6.24
C ALA A 65 1.86 -1.08 -4.90
N VAL A 66 1.26 -0.10 -4.22
CA VAL A 66 1.71 0.42 -2.91
C VAL A 66 0.49 0.62 -2.02
N GLY A 67 0.40 -0.13 -0.93
CA GLY A 67 -0.66 -0.02 0.07
C GLY A 67 -0.24 0.89 1.21
N VAL A 68 -0.97 1.98 1.45
CA VAL A 68 -0.78 2.85 2.61
C VAL A 68 -1.90 2.61 3.60
N ALA A 69 -1.60 1.89 4.68
CA ALA A 69 -2.51 1.76 5.81
C ALA A 69 -2.65 3.13 6.49
N ALA A 70 -3.85 3.70 6.44
CA ALA A 70 -4.16 5.02 6.96
C ALA A 70 -5.34 4.94 7.92
N CYS A 71 -5.33 5.79 8.95
CA CYS A 71 -6.42 5.85 9.93
C CYS A 71 -6.69 4.52 10.65
N GLU A 72 -5.63 3.77 10.94
CA GLU A 72 -5.70 2.54 11.74
C GLU A 72 -6.02 2.86 13.20
N GLN A 73 -6.68 1.90 13.86
CA GLN A 73 -7.13 2.04 15.23
C GLN A 73 -6.16 1.31 16.17
N GLY A 74 -5.76 1.98 17.24
CA GLY A 74 -4.95 1.39 18.30
C GLY A 74 -4.69 2.38 19.43
N PRO A 75 -4.41 1.91 20.65
CA PRO A 75 -4.02 2.77 21.76
C PRO A 75 -2.74 3.56 21.48
N THR A 76 -1.81 2.98 20.71
CA THR A 76 -0.57 3.63 20.24
C THR A 76 -0.32 3.32 18.77
N ALA A 77 0.55 4.12 18.12
CA ALA A 77 0.96 3.87 16.74
C ALA A 77 1.67 2.51 16.57
N ASP A 78 2.50 2.13 17.55
CA ASP A 78 3.20 0.85 17.56
C ASP A 78 2.22 -0.33 17.65
N GLU A 79 1.21 -0.25 18.53
CA GLU A 79 0.19 -1.28 18.65
C GLU A 79 -0.70 -1.37 17.41
N ALA A 80 -1.12 -0.22 16.85
CA ALA A 80 -1.87 -0.20 15.59
C ALA A 80 -1.07 -0.89 14.48
N ARG A 81 0.24 -0.60 14.38
CA ARG A 81 1.13 -1.22 13.40
C ARG A 81 1.25 -2.73 13.59
N THR A 82 1.43 -3.20 14.83
CA THR A 82 1.48 -4.65 15.13
C THR A 82 0.16 -5.35 14.78
N ASN A 83 -0.98 -4.70 15.03
CA ASN A 83 -2.29 -5.26 14.68
C ASN A 83 -2.46 -5.39 13.16
N VAL A 84 -2.05 -4.36 12.40
CA VAL A 84 -2.08 -4.41 10.92
C VAL A 84 -1.16 -5.51 10.39
N ASP A 85 0.04 -5.63 10.94
CA ASP A 85 1.02 -6.66 10.55
C ASP A 85 0.49 -8.09 10.76
N ALA A 86 -0.10 -8.34 11.93
CA ALA A 86 -0.74 -9.61 12.24
C ALA A 86 -1.95 -9.87 11.31
N TRP A 87 -2.77 -8.85 11.09
CA TRP A 87 -3.95 -8.94 10.23
C TRP A 87 -3.59 -9.24 8.77
N LEU A 88 -2.55 -8.60 8.24
CA LEU A 88 -2.04 -8.87 6.88
C LEU A 88 -1.57 -10.31 6.76
N THR A 89 -0.84 -10.80 7.77
CA THR A 89 -0.35 -12.19 7.79
C THR A 89 -1.49 -13.20 7.82
N GLU A 90 -2.57 -12.91 8.54
CA GLU A 90 -3.75 -13.78 8.62
C GLU A 90 -4.61 -13.73 7.36
N LYS A 91 -4.93 -12.53 6.86
CA LYS A 91 -5.92 -12.32 5.79
C LYS A 91 -5.32 -12.35 4.39
N PHE A 92 -4.08 -11.91 4.24
CA PHE A 92 -3.38 -11.77 2.96
C PHE A 92 -1.98 -12.39 3.02
N PRO A 93 -1.86 -13.70 3.30
CA PRO A 93 -0.55 -14.37 3.35
C PRO A 93 0.20 -14.36 2.02
N ASN A 94 -0.51 -14.13 0.90
CA ASN A 94 0.02 -14.03 -0.45
C ASN A 94 0.18 -12.58 -0.93
N LEU A 95 0.15 -11.58 -0.04
CA LEU A 95 0.39 -10.19 -0.43
C LEU A 95 1.75 -10.06 -1.14
N ASN A 96 1.72 -9.62 -2.39
CA ASN A 96 2.89 -9.56 -3.28
C ASN A 96 3.34 -8.13 -3.62
N TYR A 97 2.73 -7.14 -2.97
CA TYR A 97 3.07 -5.73 -3.09
C TYR A 97 3.43 -5.14 -1.71
N ARG A 98 3.95 -3.92 -1.72
CA ARG A 98 4.45 -3.24 -0.51
C ARG A 98 3.38 -2.43 0.20
#